data_AF-A0A9E1EFR2-F1
#
_entry.id   AF-A0A9E1EFR2-F1
#
_cell.length_a   1.000
_cell.length_b   1.000
_cell.length_c   1.000
_cell.angle_alpha   90.00
_cell.angle_beta   90.00
_cell.angle_gamma   90.00
#
_symmetry.space_group_name_H-M   'P 1'
#
loop_
_entity.id
_entity.type
_entity.pdbx_description
1 polymer ?
#
loop_
_entity_poly.entity_id
_entity_poly.type
_entity_poly.pdbx_seq_one_letter_code
_entity_poly.pdbx_strand_id
1 'polypeptide(L)'
;MFCKACGRKIDDDSEFCTYCGSPVEKKTETLEIVSEKKQRKTGVALITAASVVAVAVVSVVAVGFFLKTKASKEVTEEITVGEKLEELKREEEEKKVAEAVPEEIMEVFPESSPETSGEKIKETPGEELDRKMESMQSEKSSAEQSAPEETKASLITDEPDVSKLHKANVIAANASSTISQEGTSNSPILLFDGKDATNWQEGADGYGISETISFSFDDFYKVKYIGFKLGNWKTDRYYVGNAKPKTMTLAFGDYVGPVTFTGERKVEWVEVNKAVKANSMRVTIDDVYPGTQWEDTCITEIMVYGE
;
A
#
# COMPACT_ATOMS: atom_id res chain seq x y z
N MET A 1 -38.15 -5.45 -10.41
CA MET A 1 -38.87 -5.99 -9.23
C MET A 1 -38.13 -5.55 -7.96
N PHE A 2 -38.61 -5.88 -6.75
CA PHE A 2 -37.90 -5.56 -5.51
C PHE A 2 -37.41 -6.84 -4.85
N CYS A 3 -36.17 -6.85 -4.38
CA CYS A 3 -35.61 -7.98 -3.64
C CYS A 3 -36.36 -8.15 -2.30
N LYS A 4 -36.95 -9.32 -2.06
CA LYS A 4 -37.67 -9.60 -0.80
C LYS A 4 -36.75 -9.61 0.44
N ALA A 5 -35.45 -9.87 0.26
CA ALA A 5 -34.49 -9.95 1.36
C ALA A 5 -33.99 -8.56 1.81
N CYS A 6 -33.65 -7.67 0.87
CA CYS A 6 -33.04 -6.37 1.21
C CYS A 6 -33.88 -5.15 0.79
N GLY A 7 -35.03 -5.35 0.15
CA GLY A 7 -35.98 -4.29 -0.22
C GLY A 7 -35.56 -3.38 -1.38
N ARG A 8 -34.39 -3.61 -2.00
CA ARG A 8 -33.88 -2.76 -3.10
C ARG A 8 -34.47 -3.17 -4.44
N LYS A 9 -34.64 -2.20 -5.33
CA LYS A 9 -35.13 -2.41 -6.70
C LYS A 9 -34.05 -3.10 -7.54
N ILE A 10 -34.40 -4.18 -8.20
CA ILE A 10 -33.55 -5.01 -9.06
C ILE A 10 -34.22 -5.21 -10.42
N ASP A 11 -33.45 -5.60 -11.44
CA ASP A 11 -33.98 -5.92 -12.76
C ASP A 11 -34.89 -7.15 -12.72
N ASP A 12 -35.91 -7.19 -13.58
CA ASP A 12 -36.97 -8.22 -13.58
C ASP A 12 -36.47 -9.60 -14.04
N ASP A 13 -35.33 -9.67 -14.70
CA ASP A 13 -34.69 -10.87 -15.23
C ASP A 13 -33.52 -11.38 -14.36
N SER A 14 -33.18 -10.66 -13.28
CA SER A 14 -32.08 -11.02 -12.38
C SER A 14 -32.40 -12.31 -11.61
N GLU A 15 -31.49 -13.30 -11.67
CA GLU A 15 -31.59 -14.55 -10.91
C GLU A 15 -31.16 -14.37 -9.44
N PHE A 16 -30.35 -13.35 -9.18
CA PHE A 16 -29.84 -12.99 -7.86
C PHE A 16 -29.89 -11.48 -7.68
N CYS A 17 -30.14 -11.02 -6.46
CA CYS A 17 -30.13 -9.61 -6.14
C CYS A 17 -28.70 -9.05 -6.23
N THR A 18 -28.47 -8.11 -7.14
CA THR A 18 -27.16 -7.46 -7.34
C THR A 18 -26.65 -6.68 -6.12
N TYR A 19 -27.51 -6.41 -5.14
CA TYR A 19 -27.16 -5.65 -3.93
C TYR A 19 -26.89 -6.50 -2.69
N CYS A 20 -27.53 -7.66 -2.55
CA CYS A 20 -27.40 -8.49 -1.34
C CYS A 20 -27.09 -9.97 -1.63
N GLY A 21 -27.00 -10.37 -2.90
CA GLY A 21 -26.68 -11.73 -3.32
C GLY A 21 -27.78 -12.76 -3.11
N SER A 22 -28.92 -12.39 -2.48
CA SER A 22 -30.01 -13.33 -2.26
C SER A 22 -30.65 -13.76 -3.59
N PRO A 23 -30.94 -15.07 -3.78
CA PRO A 23 -31.61 -15.56 -4.99
C PRO A 23 -33.00 -14.97 -5.14
N VAL A 24 -33.41 -14.74 -6.39
CA VAL A 24 -34.68 -14.13 -6.75
C VAL A 24 -35.61 -15.20 -7.31
N GLU A 25 -36.71 -15.47 -6.60
CA GLU A 25 -37.71 -16.44 -7.03
C GLU A 25 -38.45 -15.94 -8.27
N LYS A 26 -38.10 -16.46 -9.46
CA LYS A 26 -38.85 -16.23 -10.69
C LYS A 26 -40.14 -17.06 -10.66
N LYS A 27 -41.29 -16.40 -10.79
CA LYS A 27 -42.58 -17.07 -10.89
C LYS A 27 -42.72 -17.61 -12.32
N THR A 28 -42.49 -18.90 -12.51
CA THR A 28 -42.71 -19.57 -13.81
C THR A 28 -44.19 -19.50 -14.15
N GLU A 29 -44.58 -18.63 -15.07
CA GLU A 29 -45.85 -18.78 -15.79
C GLU A 29 -45.69 -19.96 -16.73
N THR A 30 -46.18 -21.11 -16.28
CA THR A 30 -46.40 -22.29 -17.10
C THR A 30 -47.41 -21.91 -18.19
N LEU A 31 -46.93 -21.59 -19.39
CA LEU A 31 -47.79 -21.52 -20.57
C LEU A 31 -48.20 -22.95 -20.94
N GLU A 32 -49.38 -23.33 -20.46
CA GLU A 32 -50.08 -24.52 -20.93
C GLU A 32 -50.31 -24.42 -22.43
N ILE A 33 -49.89 -25.47 -23.12
CA ILE A 33 -50.14 -25.69 -24.54
C ILE A 33 -51.65 -25.91 -24.71
N VAL A 34 -52.35 -24.92 -25.25
CA VAL A 34 -53.68 -25.11 -25.86
C VAL A 34 -53.60 -24.76 -27.33
N SER A 35 -53.73 -25.80 -28.14
CA SER A 35 -54.02 -25.76 -29.57
C SER A 35 -55.31 -24.98 -29.81
N GLU A 36 -55.32 -24.02 -30.76
CA GLU A 36 -56.36 -23.94 -31.80
C GLU A 36 -56.07 -22.95 -32.96
N LYS A 37 -56.13 -23.55 -34.17
CA LYS A 37 -56.48 -23.08 -35.53
C LYS A 37 -56.49 -21.58 -35.92
N LYS A 38 -55.62 -21.28 -36.90
CA LYS A 38 -55.85 -20.64 -38.24
C LYS A 38 -57.08 -19.73 -38.42
N GLN A 39 -56.84 -18.44 -38.73
CA GLN A 39 -57.45 -17.73 -39.87
C GLN A 39 -56.68 -16.45 -40.28
N ARG A 40 -56.53 -16.26 -41.61
CA ARG A 40 -55.93 -15.11 -42.30
C ARG A 40 -56.90 -13.92 -42.35
N LYS A 41 -56.39 -12.67 -42.35
CA LYS A 41 -56.49 -11.72 -43.49
C LYS A 41 -55.93 -10.30 -43.20
N THR A 42 -55.01 -9.88 -44.08
CA THR A 42 -54.82 -8.58 -44.77
C THR A 42 -54.84 -7.24 -44.03
N GLY A 43 -53.74 -6.48 -44.20
CA GLY A 43 -53.69 -5.02 -44.12
C GLY A 43 -52.31 -4.47 -44.54
N VAL A 44 -52.19 -3.95 -45.77
CA VAL A 44 -51.05 -3.20 -46.35
C VAL A 44 -51.31 -1.70 -46.09
N ALA A 45 -50.45 -0.91 -45.43
CA ALA A 45 -49.41 0.02 -45.91
C ALA A 45 -49.35 1.15 -44.86
N LEU A 46 -48.20 1.74 -44.48
CA LEU A 46 -47.57 2.89 -45.15
C LEU A 46 -46.18 3.14 -44.53
N ILE A 47 -45.12 3.00 -45.33
CA ILE A 47 -43.78 3.56 -45.07
C ILE A 47 -43.51 4.52 -46.21
N THR A 48 -43.26 5.80 -45.93
CA THR A 48 -42.34 6.72 -46.65
C THR A 48 -42.58 8.17 -46.19
N ALA A 49 -41.67 8.71 -45.37
CA ALA A 49 -41.34 10.15 -45.25
C ALA A 49 -40.35 10.48 -44.11
N ALA A 50 -40.00 9.54 -43.21
CA ALA A 50 -39.09 9.81 -42.09
C ALA A 50 -37.60 9.50 -42.36
N SER A 51 -37.29 8.78 -43.44
CA SER A 51 -35.95 8.19 -43.66
C SER A 51 -34.93 9.14 -44.30
N VAL A 52 -35.36 10.20 -44.99
CA VAL A 52 -34.44 11.09 -45.74
C VAL A 52 -33.88 12.22 -44.87
N VAL A 53 -34.62 12.66 -43.85
CA VAL A 53 -34.18 13.74 -42.94
C VAL A 53 -33.16 13.23 -41.91
N ALA A 54 -33.29 11.98 -41.45
CA ALA A 54 -32.36 11.40 -40.48
C ALA A 54 -30.94 11.18 -41.05
N VAL A 55 -30.81 10.81 -42.33
CA VAL A 55 -29.50 10.55 -42.96
C VAL A 55 -28.73 11.85 -43.24
N ALA A 56 -29.43 12.95 -43.54
CA ALA A 56 -28.81 14.27 -43.75
C ALA A 56 -28.31 14.91 -42.44
N VAL A 57 -29.01 14.70 -41.32
CA VAL A 57 -28.58 15.24 -40.01
C VAL A 57 -27.36 14.49 -39.46
N VAL A 58 -27.30 13.16 -39.64
CA VAL A 58 -26.15 12.35 -39.18
C VAL A 58 -24.88 12.69 -39.96
N SER A 59 -24.98 13.01 -41.26
CA SER A 59 -23.82 13.36 -42.09
C SER A 59 -23.24 14.75 -41.78
N VAL A 60 -24.07 15.73 -41.42
CA VAL A 60 -23.59 17.07 -41.00
C VAL A 60 -22.92 17.02 -39.61
N VAL A 61 -23.46 16.24 -38.68
CA VAL A 61 -22.87 16.07 -37.33
C VAL A 61 -21.53 15.33 -37.39
N ALA A 62 -21.41 14.31 -38.23
CA ALA A 62 -20.16 13.56 -38.41
C ALA A 62 -19.04 14.43 -38.97
N VAL A 63 -19.32 15.28 -39.98
CA VAL A 63 -18.33 16.20 -40.56
C VAL A 63 -17.92 17.30 -39.56
N GLY A 64 -18.87 17.84 -38.79
CA GLY A 64 -18.58 18.82 -37.74
C GLY A 64 -17.71 18.28 -36.61
N PHE A 65 -17.91 17.01 -36.23
CA PHE A 65 -17.07 16.34 -35.23
C PHE A 65 -15.67 16.03 -35.78
N PHE A 66 -15.55 15.64 -37.05
CA PHE A 66 -14.26 15.32 -37.70
C PHE A 66 -13.37 16.55 -37.95
N LEU A 67 -13.96 17.73 -38.14
CA LEU A 67 -13.20 18.99 -38.25
C LEU A 67 -12.75 19.50 -36.86
N LYS A 68 -13.51 19.22 -35.79
CA LYS A 68 -13.16 19.62 -34.42
C LYS A 68 -12.02 18.76 -33.84
N THR A 69 -11.89 17.49 -34.25
CA THR A 69 -10.79 16.61 -33.82
C THR A 69 -9.47 16.93 -34.51
N LYS A 70 -9.47 17.47 -35.74
CA LYS A 70 -8.23 17.86 -36.42
C LYS A 70 -7.56 19.09 -35.80
N ALA A 71 -8.35 20.08 -35.37
CA ALA A 71 -7.82 21.30 -34.74
C ALA A 71 -7.21 21.08 -33.34
N SER A 72 -7.62 20.01 -32.64
CA SER A 72 -7.10 19.71 -31.30
C SER A 72 -5.76 18.96 -31.31
N LYS A 73 -5.35 18.40 -32.45
CA LYS A 73 -4.10 17.62 -32.57
C LYS A 73 -2.86 18.50 -32.73
N GLU A 74 -2.97 19.63 -33.43
CA GLU A 74 -1.82 20.51 -33.69
C GLU A 74 -1.35 21.26 -32.42
N VAL A 75 -2.27 21.56 -31.50
CA VAL A 75 -1.95 22.28 -30.25
C VAL A 75 -1.21 21.39 -29.24
N THR A 76 -1.40 20.07 -29.27
CA THR A 76 -0.76 19.14 -28.32
C THR A 76 0.71 18.85 -28.67
N GLU A 77 1.08 18.94 -29.94
CA GLU A 77 2.47 18.72 -30.40
C GLU A 77 3.39 19.89 -30.01
N GLU A 78 2.91 21.14 -30.06
CA GLU A 78 3.73 22.29 -29.64
C GLU A 78 3.97 22.34 -28.13
N ILE A 79 3.01 21.90 -27.30
CA ILE A 79 3.15 21.85 -25.84
C ILE A 79 4.18 20.79 -25.42
N THR A 80 4.12 19.60 -26.02
CA THR A 80 5.03 18.48 -25.69
C THR A 80 6.48 18.74 -26.09
N VAL A 81 6.73 19.53 -27.13
CA VAL A 81 8.09 19.94 -27.52
C VAL A 81 8.66 20.99 -26.56
N GLY A 82 7.81 21.89 -26.03
CA GLY A 82 8.21 22.89 -25.03
C GLY A 82 8.64 22.29 -23.70
N GLU A 83 7.86 21.32 -23.20
CA GLU A 83 8.16 20.62 -21.94
C GLU A 83 9.46 19.80 -22.03
N LYS A 84 9.68 19.12 -23.18
CA LYS A 84 10.87 18.32 -23.42
C LYS A 84 12.15 19.16 -23.56
N LEU A 85 12.04 20.42 -24.00
CA LEU A 85 13.17 21.35 -24.11
C LEU A 85 13.58 21.92 -22.74
N GLU A 86 12.63 22.12 -21.83
CA GLU A 86 12.91 22.57 -20.46
C GLU A 86 13.55 21.46 -19.62
N GLU A 87 13.14 20.21 -19.80
CA GLU A 87 13.73 19.06 -19.10
C GLU A 87 15.20 18.82 -19.50
N LEU A 88 15.53 18.90 -20.79
CA LEU A 88 16.91 18.77 -21.27
C LEU A 88 17.84 19.88 -20.77
N LYS A 89 17.34 21.11 -20.62
CA LYS A 89 18.13 22.22 -20.05
C LYS A 89 18.41 22.01 -18.56
N ARG A 90 17.46 21.43 -17.83
CA ARG A 90 17.59 21.14 -16.40
C ARG A 90 18.62 20.04 -16.13
N GLU A 91 18.64 19.00 -16.96
CA GLU A 91 19.65 17.94 -16.91
C GLU A 91 21.07 18.45 -17.23
N GLU A 92 21.21 19.44 -18.11
CA GLU A 92 22.52 20.02 -18.46
C GLU A 92 23.09 20.93 -17.35
N GLU A 93 22.23 21.56 -16.54
CA GLU A 93 22.67 22.34 -15.37
C GLU A 93 23.06 21.44 -14.18
N GLU A 94 22.34 20.36 -13.90
CA GLU A 94 22.71 19.42 -12.82
C GLU A 94 24.05 18.73 -13.09
N LYS A 95 24.36 18.44 -14.37
CA LYS A 95 25.64 17.83 -14.75
C LYS A 95 26.85 18.76 -14.57
N LYS A 96 26.65 20.09 -14.63
CA LYS A 96 27.71 21.08 -14.41
C LYS A 96 28.05 21.30 -12.93
N VAL A 97 27.15 20.93 -12.01
CA VAL A 97 27.38 21.10 -10.56
C VAL A 97 28.13 19.90 -9.97
N ALA A 98 28.02 18.70 -10.57
CA ALA A 98 28.68 17.50 -10.08
C ALA A 98 30.20 17.44 -10.35
N GLU A 99 30.75 18.29 -11.23
CA GLU A 99 32.13 18.19 -11.72
C GLU A 99 33.13 19.11 -10.98
N ALA A 100 32.73 19.75 -9.87
CA ALA A 100 33.56 20.72 -9.15
C ALA A 100 33.69 20.42 -7.64
N VAL A 101 34.44 19.37 -7.28
CA VAL A 101 35.08 19.25 -5.95
C VAL A 101 36.49 18.65 -6.11
N PRO A 102 37.57 19.29 -5.63
CA PRO A 102 38.92 18.76 -5.74
C PRO A 102 39.27 17.78 -4.61
N GLU A 103 39.95 16.68 -4.95
CA GLU A 103 40.59 15.72 -4.04
C GLU A 103 41.99 16.21 -3.58
N GLU A 104 42.24 16.18 -2.27
CA GLU A 104 43.56 16.11 -1.59
C GLU A 104 43.27 16.00 -0.07
N ILE A 105 43.85 15.19 0.83
CA ILE A 105 45.22 14.69 1.04
C ILE A 105 45.23 13.41 1.93
N MET A 106 45.93 12.39 1.44
CA MET A 106 46.93 11.45 2.01
C MET A 106 47.11 11.13 3.53
N GLU A 107 47.38 9.84 3.73
CA GLU A 107 47.86 8.99 4.84
C GLU A 107 49.05 9.48 5.69
N VAL A 108 49.22 8.96 6.93
CA VAL A 108 50.48 8.37 7.50
C VAL A 108 50.21 7.40 8.69
N PHE A 109 50.76 6.18 8.56
CA PHE A 109 51.18 5.05 9.46
C PHE A 109 51.67 5.37 10.92
N PRO A 110 52.07 4.40 11.81
CA PRO A 110 52.49 2.99 11.59
C PRO A 110 52.12 1.88 12.62
N GLU A 111 52.46 0.66 12.18
CA GLU A 111 52.52 -0.65 12.85
C GLU A 111 53.53 -0.76 14.02
N SER A 112 53.33 -1.76 14.90
CA SER A 112 54.44 -2.48 15.52
C SER A 112 54.06 -3.90 15.96
N SER A 113 54.67 -4.90 15.31
CA SER A 113 54.97 -6.26 15.81
C SER A 113 56.31 -6.22 16.57
N PRO A 114 56.66 -7.18 17.46
CA PRO A 114 57.30 -8.41 17.00
C PRO A 114 56.95 -9.70 17.79
N GLU A 115 57.33 -10.80 17.16
CA GLU A 115 57.25 -12.23 17.51
C GLU A 115 58.01 -12.62 18.80
N THR A 116 57.75 -13.82 19.35
CA THR A 116 58.73 -14.95 19.38
C THR A 116 58.27 -16.20 20.15
N SER A 117 58.60 -17.34 19.54
CA SER A 117 59.04 -18.65 20.07
C SER A 117 58.14 -19.51 20.98
N GLY A 118 57.96 -20.77 20.56
CA GLY A 118 57.51 -21.85 21.41
C GLY A 118 58.66 -22.65 22.01
N GLU A 119 58.42 -23.24 23.20
CA GLU A 119 59.10 -24.46 23.66
C GLU A 119 58.18 -25.22 24.64
N LYS A 120 58.40 -26.53 24.75
CA LYS A 120 57.48 -27.57 25.24
C LYS A 120 58.05 -28.23 26.49
N ILE A 121 57.31 -28.28 27.61
CA ILE A 121 57.55 -29.16 28.78
C ILE A 121 56.17 -29.53 29.36
N LYS A 122 55.62 -30.72 29.10
CA LYS A 122 55.65 -31.99 29.89
C LYS A 122 55.02 -31.93 31.30
N GLU A 123 53.86 -32.60 31.40
CA GLU A 123 53.32 -33.42 32.53
C GLU A 123 53.08 -32.70 33.88
N THR A 124 51.97 -32.83 34.61
CA THR A 124 51.06 -33.96 34.87
C THR A 124 49.62 -33.49 35.18
N PRO A 125 48.57 -34.28 34.84
CA PRO A 125 47.16 -33.97 35.08
C PRO A 125 46.63 -34.64 36.36
N GLY A 126 45.85 -33.93 37.18
CA GLY A 126 45.09 -34.64 38.23
C GLY A 126 44.30 -33.81 39.24
N GLU A 127 44.71 -32.59 39.59
CA GLU A 127 44.09 -31.89 40.75
C GLU A 127 43.67 -30.43 40.47
N GLU A 128 43.93 -29.90 39.28
CA GLU A 128 43.49 -28.54 38.90
C GLU A 128 42.14 -28.52 38.15
N LEU A 129 41.61 -29.69 37.74
CA LEU A 129 40.35 -29.77 37.02
C LEU A 129 39.13 -29.56 37.94
N ASP A 130 39.20 -29.99 39.20
CA ASP A 130 38.08 -29.87 40.13
C ASP A 130 37.90 -28.42 40.62
N ARG A 131 38.99 -27.67 40.82
CA ARG A 131 38.91 -26.25 41.20
C ARG A 131 38.47 -25.34 40.06
N LYS A 132 38.74 -25.71 38.81
CA LYS A 132 38.24 -24.96 37.65
C LYS A 132 36.75 -25.21 37.40
N MET A 133 36.24 -26.40 37.73
CA MET A 133 34.81 -26.69 37.57
C MET A 133 33.94 -25.97 38.63
N GLU A 134 34.42 -25.79 39.86
CA GLU A 134 33.70 -24.99 40.89
C GLU A 134 33.76 -23.47 40.63
N SER A 135 34.88 -22.96 40.10
CA SER A 135 34.98 -21.56 39.67
C SER A 135 34.08 -21.23 38.47
N MET A 136 33.92 -22.17 37.53
CA MET A 136 33.02 -22.01 36.38
C MET A 136 31.54 -22.18 36.75
N GLN A 137 31.23 -22.79 37.90
CA GLN A 137 29.85 -22.98 38.36
C GLN A 137 29.36 -21.81 39.25
N SER A 138 30.28 -21.14 39.94
CA SER A 138 30.03 -19.85 40.60
C SER A 138 29.75 -18.73 39.59
N GLU A 139 30.46 -18.68 38.46
CA GLU A 139 30.19 -17.69 37.41
C GLU A 139 28.99 -18.06 36.50
N LYS A 140 28.61 -19.34 36.40
CA LYS A 140 27.40 -19.74 35.66
C LYS A 140 26.10 -19.43 36.41
N SER A 141 26.14 -19.38 37.74
CA SER A 141 24.96 -19.04 38.57
C SER A 141 24.66 -17.53 38.58
N SER A 142 25.65 -16.67 38.32
CA SER A 142 25.45 -15.22 38.21
C SER A 142 25.23 -14.73 36.78
N ALA A 143 25.40 -15.57 35.75
CA ALA A 143 25.17 -15.23 34.35
C ALA A 143 23.72 -15.48 33.86
N GLU A 144 22.82 -15.98 34.73
CA GLU A 144 21.36 -15.93 34.49
C GLU A 144 20.75 -14.55 34.81
N GLN A 145 21.59 -13.52 34.92
CA GLN A 145 21.17 -12.14 35.08
C GLN A 145 20.74 -11.57 33.72
N SER A 146 19.46 -11.80 33.40
CA SER A 146 18.63 -11.10 32.41
C SER A 146 19.36 -10.67 31.13
N ALA A 147 19.35 -11.53 30.11
CA ALA A 147 19.52 -11.05 28.74
C ALA A 147 18.60 -9.82 28.55
N PRO A 148 19.08 -8.70 27.99
CA PRO A 148 18.23 -7.53 27.76
C PRO A 148 17.03 -8.00 26.96
N GLU A 149 15.81 -7.86 27.50
CA GLU A 149 14.59 -8.20 26.77
C GLU A 149 14.65 -7.54 25.38
N GLU A 150 14.54 -8.32 24.32
CA GLU A 150 14.59 -7.77 22.98
C GLU A 150 13.38 -6.84 22.74
N THR A 151 13.62 -5.76 21.99
CA THR A 151 12.54 -4.90 21.51
C THR A 151 11.69 -5.68 20.50
N LYS A 152 10.38 -5.67 20.71
CA LYS A 152 9.38 -6.33 19.87
C LYS A 152 8.25 -5.34 19.56
N ALA A 153 7.79 -5.36 18.32
CA ALA A 153 6.55 -4.73 17.92
C ALA A 153 5.53 -5.84 17.60
N SER A 154 4.35 -5.79 18.20
CA SER A 154 3.33 -6.82 18.02
C SER A 154 1.93 -6.23 18.04
N LEU A 155 1.01 -6.83 17.30
CA LEU A 155 -0.40 -6.47 17.39
C LEU A 155 -0.93 -6.65 18.81
N ILE A 156 -1.77 -5.70 19.22
CA ILE A 156 -2.59 -5.79 20.42
C ILE A 156 -4.07 -5.85 20.05
N THR A 157 -4.86 -6.49 20.91
CA THR A 157 -6.30 -6.69 20.68
C THR A 157 -7.12 -5.44 20.94
N ASP A 158 -6.76 -4.71 21.99
CA ASP A 158 -7.52 -3.57 22.48
C ASP A 158 -6.87 -2.27 22.04
N GLU A 159 -7.69 -1.24 21.82
CA GLU A 159 -7.21 0.10 21.54
C GLU A 159 -6.43 0.63 22.77
N PRO A 160 -5.16 1.07 22.60
CA PRO A 160 -4.36 1.56 23.70
C PRO A 160 -4.82 2.94 24.15
N ASP A 161 -4.66 3.23 25.45
CA ASP A 161 -4.81 4.60 25.96
C ASP A 161 -3.60 5.45 25.56
N VAL A 162 -3.76 6.25 24.50
CA VAL A 162 -2.74 7.16 23.99
C VAL A 162 -2.86 8.59 24.54
N SER A 163 -3.73 8.84 25.52
CA SER A 163 -4.04 10.20 26.02
C SER A 163 -2.84 10.93 26.64
N LYS A 164 -1.82 10.19 27.09
CA LYS A 164 -0.58 10.71 27.68
C LYS A 164 0.60 10.71 26.70
N LEU A 165 0.37 10.34 25.45
CA LEU A 165 1.39 10.27 24.40
C LEU A 165 1.16 11.37 23.37
N HIS A 166 2.22 11.71 22.66
CA HIS A 166 2.18 12.62 21.53
C HIS A 166 1.98 11.83 20.24
N LYS A 167 1.01 12.23 19.42
CA LYS A 167 0.93 11.76 18.03
C LYS A 167 2.10 12.42 17.28
N ALA A 168 2.99 11.63 16.70
CA ALA A 168 4.11 12.14 15.91
C ALA A 168 3.59 12.90 14.69
N ASN A 169 4.13 14.07 14.45
CA ASN A 169 3.77 14.89 13.30
C ASN A 169 4.70 14.56 12.13
N VAL A 170 4.13 14.08 11.02
CA VAL A 170 4.89 13.65 9.84
C VAL A 170 5.07 14.82 8.90
N ILE A 171 6.33 15.17 8.62
CA ILE A 171 6.71 16.32 7.80
C ILE A 171 7.09 15.95 6.36
N ALA A 172 7.40 14.69 6.12
CA ALA A 172 7.75 14.18 4.80
C ALA A 172 7.40 12.70 4.70
N ALA A 173 6.95 12.26 3.52
CA ALA A 173 6.68 10.87 3.22
C ALA A 173 7.00 10.59 1.75
N ASN A 174 7.60 9.43 1.48
CA ASN A 174 7.97 8.93 0.17
C ASN A 174 7.56 7.46 0.06
N ALA A 175 7.35 6.98 -1.15
CA ALA A 175 7.09 5.57 -1.42
C ALA A 175 7.91 5.12 -2.63
N SER A 176 8.23 3.83 -2.71
CA SER A 176 8.93 3.25 -3.87
C SER A 176 8.11 3.34 -5.14
N SER A 177 6.79 3.29 -5.02
CA SER A 177 5.84 3.59 -6.09
C SER A 177 4.58 4.25 -5.53
N THR A 178 3.79 4.81 -6.43
CA THR A 178 2.45 5.33 -6.13
C THR A 178 1.65 5.27 -7.42
N ILE A 179 0.43 4.76 -7.36
CA ILE A 179 -0.43 4.70 -8.56
C ILE A 179 -0.67 6.12 -9.12
N SER A 180 -0.68 6.24 -10.44
CA SER A 180 -1.03 7.48 -11.13
C SER A 180 -2.46 7.40 -11.65
N GLN A 181 -3.34 8.29 -11.16
CA GLN A 181 -4.75 8.34 -11.53
C GLN A 181 -5.18 9.78 -11.82
N GLU A 182 -5.92 9.96 -12.91
CA GLU A 182 -6.40 11.29 -13.28
C GLU A 182 -7.33 11.87 -12.21
N GLY A 183 -7.03 13.09 -11.75
CA GLY A 183 -7.86 13.83 -10.79
C GLY A 183 -7.87 13.27 -9.36
N THR A 184 -7.02 12.29 -9.04
CA THR A 184 -6.89 11.72 -7.69
C THR A 184 -5.42 11.70 -7.27
N SER A 185 -5.13 12.19 -6.07
CA SER A 185 -3.81 12.02 -5.45
C SER A 185 -3.82 10.80 -4.53
N ASN A 186 -2.81 9.96 -4.68
CA ASN A 186 -2.53 8.83 -3.79
C ASN A 186 -1.15 8.99 -3.12
N SER A 187 -0.66 10.23 -3.00
CA SER A 187 0.65 10.52 -2.40
C SER A 187 0.79 9.93 -0.99
N PRO A 188 1.96 9.40 -0.62
CA PRO A 188 2.18 8.79 0.70
C PRO A 188 1.96 9.75 1.87
N ILE A 189 2.02 11.07 1.67
CA ILE A 189 1.73 12.04 2.75
C ILE A 189 0.27 12.01 3.21
N LEU A 190 -0.63 11.47 2.38
CA LEU A 190 -2.05 11.33 2.71
C LEU A 190 -2.29 10.27 3.79
N LEU A 191 -1.32 9.42 4.11
CA LEU A 191 -1.39 8.45 5.20
C LEU A 191 -1.44 9.08 6.60
N PHE A 192 -1.26 10.40 6.70
CA PHE A 192 -1.13 11.11 7.97
C PHE A 192 -2.13 12.27 8.11
N ASP A 193 -3.09 12.40 7.19
CA ASP A 193 -4.01 13.53 7.12
C ASP A 193 -5.31 13.36 7.92
N GLY A 194 -5.48 12.21 8.58
CA GLY A 194 -6.60 11.91 9.47
C GLY A 194 -7.93 11.65 8.76
N LYS A 195 -7.93 11.31 7.47
CA LYS A 195 -9.15 11.19 6.66
C LYS A 195 -9.31 9.80 6.05
N ASP A 196 -10.47 9.20 6.29
CA ASP A 196 -10.80 7.87 5.73
C ASP A 196 -11.08 7.88 4.22
N ALA A 197 -11.20 9.06 3.61
CA ALA A 197 -11.51 9.24 2.19
C ALA A 197 -10.25 9.36 1.29
N THR A 198 -9.07 9.48 1.90
CA THR A 198 -7.75 9.54 1.27
C THR A 198 -6.99 8.25 1.56
N ASN A 199 -6.01 7.92 0.74
CA ASN A 199 -5.16 6.75 0.93
C ASN A 199 -3.95 6.83 0.00
N TRP A 200 -2.87 6.18 0.41
CA TRP A 200 -1.84 5.77 -0.51
C TRP A 200 -2.21 4.42 -1.15
N GLN A 201 -1.84 4.27 -2.41
CA GLN A 201 -1.94 3.01 -3.15
C GLN A 201 -0.60 2.83 -3.86
N GLU A 202 -0.01 1.64 -3.72
CA GLU A 202 1.14 1.28 -4.53
C GLU A 202 0.80 1.32 -6.02
N GLY A 203 1.81 1.48 -6.87
CA GLY A 203 1.65 1.56 -8.32
C GLY A 203 2.62 0.64 -9.08
N ALA A 204 3.10 -0.41 -8.44
CA ALA A 204 3.93 -1.42 -9.08
C ALA A 204 3.04 -2.45 -9.80
N ASP A 205 3.61 -3.24 -10.70
CA ASP A 205 2.87 -4.35 -11.29
C ASP A 205 2.57 -5.42 -10.22
N GLY A 206 1.31 -5.85 -10.14
CA GLY A 206 0.85 -6.86 -9.18
C GLY A 206 0.41 -6.25 -7.84
N TYR A 207 0.71 -6.93 -6.75
CA TYR A 207 0.23 -6.56 -5.40
C TYR A 207 1.17 -5.61 -4.62
N GLY A 208 2.24 -5.14 -5.24
CA GLY A 208 3.24 -4.29 -4.56
C GLY A 208 4.03 -4.99 -3.44
N ILE A 209 4.35 -6.29 -3.57
CA ILE A 209 5.27 -6.95 -2.63
C ILE A 209 6.65 -6.32 -2.74
N SER A 210 7.30 -6.09 -1.59
CA SER A 210 8.55 -5.32 -1.42
C SER A 210 8.42 -3.81 -1.61
N GLU A 211 7.23 -3.30 -1.93
CA GLU A 211 7.01 -1.85 -1.96
C GLU A 211 7.14 -1.27 -0.56
N THR A 212 7.67 -0.05 -0.50
CA THR A 212 8.03 0.62 0.74
C THR A 212 7.39 1.99 0.83
N ILE A 213 7.08 2.40 2.06
CA ILE A 213 6.77 3.78 2.40
C ILE A 213 7.76 4.20 3.48
N SER A 214 8.44 5.33 3.29
CA SER A 214 9.35 5.93 4.27
C SER A 214 8.87 7.32 4.63
N PHE A 215 8.81 7.65 5.92
CA PHE A 215 8.34 8.94 6.40
C PHE A 215 9.15 9.45 7.60
N SER A 216 9.20 10.77 7.75
CA SER A 216 10.00 11.47 8.75
C SER A 216 9.11 12.30 9.67
N PHE A 217 9.45 12.30 10.95
CA PHE A 217 8.81 13.08 12.00
C PHE A 217 9.46 14.46 12.12
N ASP A 218 8.77 15.41 12.73
CA ASP A 218 9.31 16.74 13.08
C ASP A 218 10.30 16.72 14.23
N ASP A 219 10.24 15.72 15.10
CA ASP A 219 11.18 15.50 16.20
C ASP A 219 11.48 14.00 16.42
N PHE A 220 12.35 13.69 17.37
CA PHE A 220 12.53 12.34 17.88
C PHE A 220 11.41 11.99 18.87
N TYR A 221 10.77 10.86 18.63
CA TYR A 221 9.76 10.28 19.52
C TYR A 221 10.27 8.96 20.08
N LYS A 222 9.94 8.64 21.33
CA LYS A 222 10.03 7.25 21.81
C LYS A 222 8.78 6.50 21.38
N VAL A 223 8.80 5.94 20.18
CA VAL A 223 7.67 5.25 19.56
C VAL A 223 7.21 4.09 20.45
N LYS A 224 5.94 4.14 20.86
CA LYS A 224 5.31 3.17 21.76
C LYS A 224 4.12 2.45 21.12
N TYR A 225 3.29 3.17 20.37
CA TYR A 225 2.16 2.59 19.63
C TYR A 225 2.13 3.07 18.19
N ILE A 226 1.72 2.18 17.29
CA ILE A 226 1.51 2.49 15.88
C ILE A 226 0.13 1.95 15.49
N GLY A 227 -0.77 2.82 15.04
CA GLY A 227 -2.10 2.45 14.55
C GLY A 227 -2.14 2.45 13.04
N PHE A 228 -2.74 1.41 12.45
CA PHE A 228 -2.89 1.26 11.00
C PHE A 228 -4.36 1.14 10.60
N LYS A 229 -4.78 1.91 9.59
CA LYS A 229 -6.00 1.65 8.82
C LYS A 229 -5.61 1.08 7.45
N LEU A 230 -5.62 -0.24 7.35
CA LEU A 230 -5.20 -0.95 6.14
C LEU A 230 -6.34 -1.06 5.11
N GLY A 231 -6.00 -1.05 3.82
CA GLY A 231 -6.97 -1.05 2.71
C GLY A 231 -7.44 0.35 2.34
N ASN A 232 -8.38 0.43 1.38
CA ASN A 232 -8.98 1.68 0.92
C ASN A 232 -10.34 1.91 1.59
N TRP A 233 -10.40 2.80 2.58
CA TRP A 233 -11.59 3.00 3.41
C TRP A 233 -12.67 3.90 2.77
N LYS A 234 -12.40 4.47 1.60
CA LYS A 234 -13.27 5.46 0.96
C LYS A 234 -14.70 4.96 0.73
N THR A 235 -14.85 3.70 0.32
CA THR A 235 -16.16 3.03 0.20
C THR A 235 -16.01 1.53 0.43
N ASP A 236 -17.12 0.83 0.72
CA ASP A 236 -17.14 -0.63 0.80
C ASP A 236 -16.61 -1.30 -0.48
N ARG A 237 -16.94 -0.73 -1.65
CA ARG A 237 -16.47 -1.24 -2.94
C ARG A 237 -14.94 -1.21 -3.02
N TYR A 238 -14.31 -0.13 -2.56
CA TYR A 238 -12.85 -0.01 -2.61
C TYR A 238 -12.17 -0.86 -1.53
N TYR A 239 -12.74 -0.91 -0.33
CA TYR A 239 -12.18 -1.72 0.75
C TYR A 239 -12.14 -3.22 0.41
N VAL A 240 -13.18 -3.72 -0.26
CA VAL A 240 -13.27 -5.12 -0.70
C VAL A 240 -12.60 -5.33 -2.07
N GLY A 241 -12.58 -4.30 -2.90
CA GLY A 241 -12.06 -4.35 -4.27
C GLY A 241 -10.54 -4.37 -4.33
N ASN A 242 -9.87 -3.57 -3.51
CA ASN A 242 -8.42 -3.43 -3.48
C ASN A 242 -7.76 -4.41 -2.51
N ALA A 243 -6.48 -4.70 -2.75
CA ALA A 243 -5.66 -5.45 -1.81
C ALA A 243 -5.30 -4.58 -0.59
N LYS A 244 -4.87 -5.25 0.48
CA LYS A 244 -4.39 -4.59 1.71
C LYS A 244 -3.24 -5.39 2.32
N PRO A 245 -2.31 -4.75 3.02
CA PRO A 245 -1.19 -5.46 3.64
C PRO A 245 -1.70 -6.53 4.62
N LYS A 246 -1.04 -7.70 4.56
CA LYS A 246 -1.20 -8.79 5.52
C LYS A 246 0.00 -8.88 6.44
N THR A 247 1.21 -8.74 5.90
CA THR A 247 2.43 -8.65 6.70
C THR A 247 3.24 -7.47 6.20
N MET A 248 3.76 -6.66 7.14
CA MET A 248 4.70 -5.60 6.83
C MET A 248 5.91 -5.67 7.74
N THR A 249 7.09 -5.41 7.20
CA THR A 249 8.31 -5.16 7.99
C THR A 249 8.36 -3.70 8.36
N LEU A 250 8.38 -3.41 9.66
CA LEU A 250 8.57 -2.07 10.19
C LEU A 250 10.05 -1.87 10.53
N ALA A 251 10.59 -0.71 10.17
CA ALA A 251 11.94 -0.29 10.52
C ALA A 251 11.93 1.14 11.08
N PHE A 252 12.39 1.34 12.31
CA PHE A 252 12.48 2.65 12.97
C PHE A 252 13.49 2.61 14.12
N GLY A 253 14.36 3.62 14.20
CA GLY A 253 15.49 3.58 15.13
C GLY A 253 16.33 2.31 14.90
N ASP A 254 16.59 1.57 15.97
CA ASP A 254 17.31 0.29 15.93
C ASP A 254 16.39 -0.92 15.77
N TYR A 255 15.06 -0.71 15.69
CA TYR A 255 14.10 -1.80 15.51
C TYR A 255 13.89 -2.11 14.03
N VAL A 256 13.96 -3.40 13.69
CA VAL A 256 13.50 -3.95 12.40
C VAL A 256 12.77 -5.24 12.69
N GLY A 257 11.53 -5.39 12.21
CA GLY A 257 10.79 -6.64 12.38
C GLY A 257 9.43 -6.68 11.68
N PRO A 258 8.91 -7.89 11.42
CA PRO A 258 7.62 -8.07 10.77
C PRO A 258 6.46 -7.91 11.75
N VAL A 259 5.34 -7.41 11.24
CA VAL A 259 4.04 -7.41 11.88
C VAL A 259 3.02 -7.99 10.92
N THR A 260 2.27 -8.99 11.36
CA THR A 260 1.16 -9.60 10.60
C THR A 260 -0.18 -9.10 11.13
N PHE A 261 -1.00 -8.59 10.22
CA PHE A 261 -2.30 -7.96 10.42
C PHE A 261 -3.45 -8.95 10.26
N THR A 262 -4.61 -8.67 10.86
CA THR A 262 -5.79 -9.54 10.76
C THR A 262 -6.54 -9.37 9.44
N GLY A 263 -6.41 -8.20 8.79
CA GLY A 263 -7.12 -7.86 7.56
C GLY A 263 -8.57 -7.39 7.79
N GLU A 264 -8.96 -7.15 9.03
CA GLU A 264 -10.27 -6.61 9.39
C GLU A 264 -10.33 -5.10 9.16
N ARG A 265 -11.52 -4.57 8.82
CA ARG A 265 -11.70 -3.12 8.65
C ARG A 265 -11.81 -2.42 10.00
N LYS A 266 -10.68 -2.24 10.67
CA LYS A 266 -10.54 -1.54 11.94
C LYS A 266 -9.18 -0.87 12.02
N VAL A 267 -8.98 -0.03 13.04
CA VAL A 267 -7.63 0.37 13.41
C VAL A 267 -6.95 -0.84 14.04
N GLU A 268 -5.86 -1.30 13.45
CA GLU A 268 -5.02 -2.34 14.03
C GLU A 268 -3.83 -1.68 14.73
N TRP A 269 -3.70 -1.93 16.03
CA TRP A 269 -2.70 -1.31 16.87
C TRP A 269 -1.51 -2.24 17.08
N VAL A 270 -0.32 -1.69 16.91
CA VAL A 270 0.96 -2.33 17.19
C VAL A 270 1.55 -1.69 18.43
N GLU A 271 1.82 -2.48 19.45
CA GLU A 271 2.59 -2.06 20.63
C GLU A 271 4.07 -2.38 20.42
N VAL A 272 4.93 -1.41 20.73
CA VAL A 272 6.36 -1.62 20.90
C VAL A 272 6.64 -1.83 22.39
N ASN A 273 7.05 -3.03 22.81
CA ASN A 273 7.19 -3.38 24.23
C ASN A 273 8.16 -2.42 24.96
N LYS A 274 9.27 -2.10 24.31
CA LYS A 274 10.29 -1.15 24.73
C LYS A 274 10.31 0.01 23.76
N ALA A 275 9.84 1.18 24.20
CA ALA A 275 9.70 2.33 23.32
C ALA A 275 11.04 2.68 22.65
N VAL A 276 11.00 2.92 21.34
CA VAL A 276 12.21 3.11 20.51
C VAL A 276 12.31 4.56 20.10
N LYS A 277 13.47 5.19 20.36
CA LYS A 277 13.72 6.55 19.89
C LYS A 277 13.91 6.56 18.37
N ALA A 278 13.06 7.28 17.65
CA ALA A 278 13.12 7.41 16.21
C ALA A 278 12.58 8.77 15.74
N ASN A 279 13.12 9.29 14.64
CA ASN A 279 12.64 10.47 13.93
C ASN A 279 12.14 10.13 12.51
N SER A 280 12.11 8.85 12.16
CA SER A 280 11.63 8.35 10.88
C SER A 280 11.25 6.88 11.00
N MET A 281 10.41 6.41 10.07
CA MET A 281 10.02 5.02 9.94
C MET A 281 9.95 4.63 8.47
N ARG A 282 10.26 3.37 8.19
CA ARG A 282 9.95 2.69 6.93
C ARG A 282 9.03 1.51 7.20
N VAL A 283 8.06 1.32 6.32
CA VAL A 283 7.27 0.09 6.23
C VAL A 283 7.50 -0.54 4.87
N THR A 284 7.62 -1.87 4.84
CA THR A 284 7.76 -2.67 3.62
C THR A 284 6.63 -3.68 3.57
N ILE A 285 5.97 -3.83 2.42
CA ILE A 285 4.91 -4.82 2.22
C ILE A 285 5.54 -6.19 1.96
N ASP A 286 5.31 -7.15 2.86
CA ASP A 286 5.88 -8.51 2.75
C ASP A 286 4.85 -9.52 2.22
N ASP A 287 3.57 -9.32 2.54
CA ASP A 287 2.45 -10.19 2.14
C ASP A 287 1.15 -9.36 2.12
N VAL A 288 0.16 -9.79 1.34
CA VAL A 288 -1.11 -9.08 1.17
C VAL A 288 -2.33 -9.99 1.33
N TYR A 289 -3.45 -9.38 1.70
CA TYR A 289 -4.78 -9.93 1.44
C TYR A 289 -5.26 -9.41 0.08
N PRO A 290 -5.42 -10.29 -0.94
CA PRO A 290 -5.88 -9.87 -2.25
C PRO A 290 -7.27 -9.20 -2.22
N GLY A 291 -7.45 -8.21 -3.09
CA GLY A 291 -8.73 -7.61 -3.39
C GLY A 291 -9.57 -8.49 -4.33
N THR A 292 -10.83 -8.11 -4.53
CA THR A 292 -11.74 -8.79 -5.47
C THR A 292 -11.71 -8.24 -6.89
N GLN A 293 -11.15 -7.04 -7.09
CA GLN A 293 -11.20 -6.31 -8.36
C GLN A 293 -9.83 -5.84 -8.83
N TRP A 294 -8.98 -5.39 -7.91
CA TRP A 294 -7.71 -4.77 -8.22
C TRP A 294 -6.59 -5.36 -7.37
N GLU A 295 -5.39 -5.38 -7.95
CA GLU A 295 -4.18 -5.82 -7.27
C GLU A 295 -3.57 -4.70 -6.43
N ASP A 296 -3.94 -3.43 -6.67
CA ASP A 296 -3.41 -2.26 -5.96
C ASP A 296 -3.57 -2.40 -4.43
N THR A 297 -2.44 -2.51 -3.74
CA THR A 297 -2.41 -2.56 -2.27
C THR A 297 -2.54 -1.18 -1.66
N CYS A 298 -3.56 -1.01 -0.82
CA CYS A 298 -3.93 0.29 -0.26
C CYS A 298 -3.64 0.38 1.25
N ILE A 299 -3.24 1.57 1.71
CA ILE A 299 -3.19 1.95 3.13
C ILE A 299 -3.89 3.30 3.27
N THR A 300 -4.83 3.41 4.20
CA THR A 300 -5.60 4.65 4.42
C THR A 300 -4.87 5.58 5.39
N GLU A 301 -4.43 5.07 6.54
CA GLU A 301 -3.87 5.91 7.60
C GLU A 301 -2.81 5.15 8.42
N ILE A 302 -1.77 5.86 8.83
CA ILE A 302 -0.79 5.44 9.82
C ILE A 302 -0.73 6.51 10.93
N MET A 303 -0.80 6.08 12.18
CA MET A 303 -0.71 6.96 13.34
C MET A 303 0.42 6.46 14.25
N VAL A 304 1.40 7.30 14.55
CA VAL A 304 2.52 6.95 15.42
C VAL A 304 2.39 7.73 16.72
N TYR A 305 2.52 7.06 17.86
CA TYR A 305 2.45 7.67 19.19
C TYR A 305 3.70 7.35 20.00
N GLY A 306 4.23 8.36 20.68
CA GLY A 306 5.41 8.23 21.54
C GLY A 306 5.50 9.31 22.61
N GLU A 307 6.46 9.16 23.50
CA GLU A 307 6.93 10.22 24.41
C GLU A 307 7.81 11.23 23.69
#